data_AF-A0A1G8JU52-F1
#
_entry.id   AF-A0A1G8JU52-F1
#
_cell.length_a   1.000
_cell.length_b   1.000
_cell.length_c   1.000
_cell.angle_alpha   90.00
_cell.angle_beta   90.00
_cell.angle_gamma   90.00
#
_symmetry.space_group_name_H-M   'P 1'
#
loop_
_entity.id
_entity.type
_entity.pdbx_description
1 polymer ?
#
loop_
_entity_poly.entity_id
_entity_poly.type
_entity_poly.pdbx_seq_one_letter_code
_entity_poly.pdbx_strand_id
1 'polypeptide(L)'
;MTRNWFLLIAILLPFYGGPVLAGWAGQPLATIPVFAALFLAFLLGTGRDLHSKGNLLAAGVIQLALAGLCYWLGHWLATAAEPPALPIWMPLLITACATAWGVWRLRGWAARAQRVETLLNEAPHRIEDAERRARDRNDG
;
A
#
# COMPACT_ATOMS: atom_id res chain seq x y z
N MET A 1 18.24 -2.92 -13.84
CA MET A 1 17.55 -2.69 -12.54
C MET A 1 16.77 -1.37 -12.44
N THR A 2 17.04 -0.35 -13.28
CA THR A 2 16.44 0.99 -13.19
C THR A 2 14.95 1.09 -13.59
N ARG A 3 14.46 0.22 -14.48
CA ARG A 3 13.09 0.32 -15.04
C ARG A 3 11.96 0.12 -14.01
N ASN A 4 12.18 -0.69 -12.98
CA ASN A 4 11.15 -0.96 -11.97
C ASN A 4 11.00 0.19 -10.97
N TRP A 5 12.11 0.88 -10.66
CA TRP A 5 12.11 2.04 -9.76
C TRP A 5 11.28 3.19 -10.31
N PHE A 6 11.39 3.47 -11.61
CA PHE A 6 10.63 4.54 -12.25
C PHE A 6 9.11 4.31 -12.12
N LEU A 7 8.68 3.06 -12.27
CA LEU A 7 7.27 2.68 -12.17
C LEU A 7 6.76 2.82 -10.73
N LEU A 8 7.56 2.46 -9.73
CA LEU A 8 7.21 2.66 -8.32
C LEU A 8 7.06 4.14 -7.99
N ILE A 9 8.02 4.97 -8.39
CA ILE A 9 7.96 6.42 -8.17
C ILE A 9 6.73 7.02 -8.85
N ALA A 10 6.45 6.64 -10.09
CA ALA A 10 5.28 7.12 -10.83
C ALA A 10 3.93 6.78 -10.18
N ILE A 11 3.86 5.74 -9.35
CA ILE A 11 2.64 5.37 -8.60
C ILE A 11 2.64 6.02 -7.21
N LEU A 12 3.74 5.91 -6.47
CA LEU A 12 3.84 6.37 -5.08
C LEU A 12 3.76 7.90 -5.00
N LEU A 13 4.38 8.62 -5.93
CA LEU A 13 4.39 10.07 -5.93
C LEU A 13 2.97 10.68 -6.01
N PRO A 14 2.12 10.34 -7.00
CA PRO A 14 0.75 10.88 -7.01
C PRO A 14 -0.13 10.29 -5.89
N PHE A 15 0.11 9.04 -5.48
CA PHE A 15 -0.67 8.40 -4.44
C PHE A 15 -0.52 9.09 -3.08
N TYR A 16 0.72 9.30 -2.61
CA TYR A 16 1.01 10.05 -1.38
C TYR A 16 1.01 11.56 -1.57
N GLY A 17 1.22 12.02 -2.80
CA GLY A 17 1.22 13.44 -3.15
C GLY A 17 -0.14 14.08 -2.96
N GLY A 18 -1.25 13.39 -3.20
CA GLY A 18 -2.59 13.95 -2.99
C GLY A 18 -2.84 14.43 -1.55
N PRO A 19 -2.67 13.60 -0.51
CA PRO A 19 -2.82 14.06 0.88
C PRO A 19 -1.84 15.19 1.26
N VAL A 20 -0.59 15.14 0.77
CA VAL A 20 0.38 16.23 0.98
C VAL A 20 -0.11 17.52 0.33
N LEU A 21 -0.58 17.47 -0.91
CA LEU A 21 -1.16 18.62 -1.62
C LEU A 21 -2.41 19.15 -0.91
N ALA A 22 -3.25 18.27 -0.36
CA ALA A 22 -4.44 18.67 0.39
C ALA A 22 -4.08 19.41 1.68
N GLY A 23 -3.06 18.93 2.40
CA GLY A 23 -2.52 19.62 3.57
C GLY A 23 -1.88 20.96 3.24
N TRP A 24 -1.13 21.02 2.14
CA TRP A 24 -0.49 22.26 1.66
C TRP A 24 -1.52 23.30 1.23
N ALA A 25 -2.60 22.88 0.57
CA ALA A 25 -3.71 23.75 0.17
C ALA A 25 -4.68 24.12 1.31
N GLY A 26 -4.43 23.65 2.55
CA GLY A 26 -5.27 23.98 3.70
C GLY A 26 -6.70 23.42 3.62
N GLN A 27 -6.87 22.24 3.02
CA GLN A 27 -8.19 21.61 2.87
C GLN A 27 -8.80 21.18 4.22
N PRO A 28 -10.12 20.90 4.31
CA PRO A 28 -10.72 20.43 5.56
C PRO A 28 -10.12 19.10 6.05
N LEU A 29 -9.98 18.94 7.38
CA LEU A 29 -9.50 17.70 8.01
C LEU A 29 -10.36 16.47 7.67
N ALA A 30 -11.62 16.69 7.27
CA ALA A 30 -12.51 15.64 6.78
C ALA A 30 -12.00 14.93 5.50
N THR A 31 -10.99 15.48 4.81
CA THR A 31 -10.35 14.82 3.67
C THR A 31 -9.45 13.65 4.07
N ILE A 32 -8.91 13.64 5.29
CA ILE A 32 -8.03 12.58 5.81
C ILE A 32 -8.69 11.18 5.74
N PRO A 33 -9.91 10.96 6.27
CA PRO A 33 -10.56 9.65 6.16
C PRO A 33 -10.86 9.24 4.72
N VAL A 34 -11.08 10.19 3.80
CA VAL A 34 -11.28 9.88 2.36
C VAL A 34 -9.99 9.33 1.75
N PHE A 35 -8.84 9.96 2.03
CA PHE A 35 -7.55 9.43 1.58
C PHE A 35 -7.22 8.08 2.22
N ALA A 36 -7.50 7.91 3.51
CA ALA A 36 -7.32 6.63 4.19
C ALA A 36 -8.17 5.52 3.53
N ALA A 37 -9.41 5.83 3.12
CA ALA A 37 -10.26 4.90 2.39
C ALA A 37 -9.69 4.54 1.01
N LEU A 38 -9.14 5.52 0.26
CA LEU A 38 -8.45 5.25 -1.01
C LEU A 38 -7.19 4.39 -0.81
N PHE A 39 -6.44 4.64 0.26
CA PHE A 39 -5.27 3.83 0.60
C PHE A 39 -5.65 2.40 0.96
N LEU A 40 -6.73 2.23 1.71
CA LEU A 40 -7.26 0.91 2.04
C LEU A 40 -7.78 0.20 0.79
N ALA A 41 -8.46 0.91 -0.11
CA ALA A 41 -8.93 0.38 -1.39
C ALA A 41 -7.79 -0.07 -2.30
N PHE A 42 -6.68 0.68 -2.33
CA PHE A 42 -5.45 0.26 -3.02
C PHE A 42 -4.93 -1.08 -2.47
N LEU A 43 -4.83 -1.16 -1.15
CA LEU A 43 -4.28 -2.30 -0.44
C LEU A 43 -5.14 -3.56 -0.64
N LEU A 44 -6.47 -3.42 -0.54
CA LEU A 44 -7.44 -4.47 -0.90
C LEU A 44 -7.34 -4.84 -2.39
N GLY A 45 -7.27 -3.85 -3.28
CA GLY A 45 -7.21 -4.07 -4.72
C GLY A 45 -5.95 -4.78 -5.17
N THR A 46 -4.83 -4.60 -4.46
CA THR A 46 -3.59 -5.36 -4.71
C THR A 46 -3.63 -6.79 -4.20
N GLY A 47 -4.71 -7.25 -3.55
CA GLY A 47 -4.87 -8.65 -3.15
C GLY A 47 -4.25 -9.00 -1.81
N ARG A 48 -4.04 -8.02 -0.93
CA ARG A 48 -3.65 -8.33 0.45
C ARG A 48 -4.83 -8.99 1.17
N ASP A 49 -4.60 -10.17 1.74
CA ASP A 49 -5.63 -10.87 2.48
C ASP A 49 -5.92 -10.14 3.80
N LEU A 50 -7.10 -9.54 3.87
CA LEU A 50 -7.63 -8.86 5.05
C LEU A 50 -8.93 -9.53 5.54
N HIS A 51 -9.12 -10.83 5.28
CA HIS A 51 -10.37 -11.53 5.60
C HIS A 51 -10.71 -11.54 7.10
N SER A 52 -9.73 -11.40 7.99
CA SER A 52 -9.99 -11.18 9.42
C SER A 52 -10.44 -9.74 9.69
N LYS A 53 -11.58 -9.58 10.37
CA LYS A 53 -12.08 -8.27 10.83
C LYS A 53 -11.01 -7.48 11.60
N GLY A 54 -10.17 -8.17 12.38
CA GLY A 54 -9.07 -7.55 13.12
C GLY A 54 -7.99 -6.96 12.21
N ASN A 55 -7.65 -7.66 11.12
CA ASN A 55 -6.65 -7.20 10.15
C ASN A 55 -7.15 -6.00 9.36
N LEU A 56 -8.44 -5.98 9.00
CA LEU A 56 -9.06 -4.84 8.33
C LEU A 56 -9.06 -3.58 9.21
N LEU A 57 -9.42 -3.72 10.50
CA LEU A 57 -9.41 -2.60 11.44
C LEU A 57 -7.99 -2.06 11.63
N ALA A 58 -7.02 -2.95 11.87
CA ALA A 58 -5.62 -2.56 12.03
C ALA A 58 -5.08 -1.86 10.76
N ALA A 59 -5.39 -2.41 9.58
CA ALA A 59 -5.02 -1.79 8.31
C ALA A 59 -5.66 -0.40 8.16
N GLY A 60 -6.94 -0.25 8.52
CA GLY A 60 -7.65 1.03 8.49
C GLY A 60 -7.02 2.08 9.40
N VAL A 61 -6.67 1.72 10.63
CA VAL A 61 -5.96 2.61 11.57
C VAL A 61 -4.61 3.04 11.02
N ILE A 62 -3.84 2.10 10.46
CA ILE A 62 -2.55 2.40 9.82
C ILE A 62 -2.73 3.35 8.62
N GLN A 63 -3.74 3.11 7.77
CA GLN A 63 -4.02 4.00 6.63
C GLN A 63 -4.44 5.39 7.09
N LEU A 64 -5.21 5.51 8.16
CA LEU A 64 -5.60 6.79 8.73
C LEU A 64 -4.38 7.56 9.29
N ALA A 65 -3.50 6.86 10.01
CA ALA A 65 -2.26 7.44 10.51
C ALA A 65 -1.35 7.90 9.37
N LEU A 66 -1.19 7.09 8.31
CA LEU A 66 -0.40 7.45 7.12
C LEU A 66 -0.99 8.66 6.39
N ALA A 67 -2.30 8.66 6.14
CA ALA A 67 -2.98 9.79 5.50
C ALA A 67 -2.83 11.08 6.33
N GLY A 68 -2.97 10.98 7.66
CA GLY A 68 -2.77 12.08 8.60
C GLY A 68 -1.33 12.60 8.58
N LEU A 69 -0.32 11.73 8.56
CA LEU A 69 1.09 12.11 8.46
C LEU A 69 1.39 12.84 7.15
N CYS A 70 0.91 12.32 6.01
CA CYS A 70 1.08 12.98 4.72
C CYS A 70 0.39 14.35 4.67
N TYR A 71 -0.84 14.43 5.21
CA TYR A 71 -1.56 15.70 5.32
C TYR A 71 -0.80 16.71 6.20
N TRP A 72 -0.31 16.28 7.36
CA TRP A 72 0.44 17.13 8.27
C TRP A 72 1.76 17.63 7.67
N LEU A 73 2.45 16.78 6.91
CA LEU A 73 3.63 17.17 6.14
C LEU A 73 3.31 18.28 5.13
N GLY A 74 2.19 18.15 4.42
CA GLY A 74 1.67 19.20 3.53
C GLY A 74 1.37 20.50 4.28
N HIS A 75 0.73 20.40 5.43
CA HIS A 75 0.43 21.54 6.28
C HIS A 75 1.71 22.26 6.75
N TRP A 76 2.76 21.51 7.10
CA TRP A 76 4.07 22.07 7.39
C TRP A 76 4.68 22.79 6.18
N LEU A 77 4.57 22.23 4.97
CA LEU A 77 5.02 22.90 3.75
C LEU A 77 4.30 24.23 3.50
N ALA A 78 3.03 24.36 3.89
CA ALA A 78 2.28 25.61 3.81
C ALA A 78 2.88 26.74 4.67
N THR A 79 3.69 26.40 5.69
CA THR A 79 4.39 27.40 6.51
C THR A 79 5.68 27.89 5.85
N ALA A 80 6.29 27.08 4.99
CA ALA A 80 7.52 27.40 4.28
C ALA A 80 7.28 27.97 2.87
N ALA A 81 6.15 27.64 2.24
CA ALA A 81 5.77 28.03 0.89
C ALA A 81 4.30 28.45 0.83
N GLU A 82 3.98 29.45 0.00
CA GLU A 82 2.63 29.97 -0.13
C GLU A 82 1.63 28.85 -0.51
N PRO A 83 0.48 28.73 0.18
CA PRO A 83 -0.50 27.69 -0.09
C PRO A 83 -1.04 27.79 -1.52
N PRO A 84 -0.97 26.72 -2.32
CA PRO A 84 -1.52 26.76 -3.67
C PRO A 84 -3.04 26.79 -3.59
N ALA A 85 -3.68 27.68 -4.37
CA ALA A 85 -5.13 27.74 -4.50
C ALA A 85 -5.64 26.55 -5.33
N LEU A 86 -5.77 25.38 -4.70
CA LEU A 86 -6.25 24.17 -5.33
C LEU A 86 -7.68 23.84 -4.90
N PRO A 87 -8.56 23.45 -5.83
CA PRO A 87 -9.87 22.96 -5.46
C PRO A 87 -9.78 21.57 -4.81
N ILE A 88 -10.66 21.30 -3.85
CA ILE A 88 -10.66 20.06 -3.04
C ILE A 88 -10.69 18.76 -3.85
N TRP A 89 -11.33 18.80 -5.03
CA TRP A 89 -11.47 17.63 -5.89
C TRP A 89 -10.16 17.23 -6.57
N MET A 90 -9.21 18.16 -6.76
CA MET A 90 -7.98 17.87 -7.53
C MET A 90 -7.06 16.89 -6.80
N PRO A 91 -6.69 17.09 -5.51
CA PRO A 91 -5.90 16.11 -4.77
C PRO A 91 -6.58 14.73 -4.67
N LEU A 92 -7.91 14.72 -4.53
CA LEU A 92 -8.69 13.48 -4.47
C LEU A 92 -8.64 12.71 -5.80
N LEU A 93 -8.81 13.38 -6.94
CA LEU A 93 -8.72 12.73 -8.25
C LEU A 93 -7.32 12.18 -8.50
N ILE A 94 -6.26 12.91 -8.12
CA ILE A 94 -4.88 12.44 -8.28
C ILE A 94 -4.67 11.13 -7.50
N THR A 95 -5.06 11.09 -6.22
CA THR A 95 -4.92 9.87 -5.42
C THR A 95 -5.83 8.75 -5.91
N ALA A 96 -7.06 9.04 -6.32
CA ALA A 96 -7.99 8.05 -6.83
C ALA A 96 -7.50 7.42 -8.16
N CYS A 97 -7.00 8.23 -9.09
CA CYS A 97 -6.40 7.75 -10.33
C CYS A 97 -5.14 6.92 -10.06
N ALA A 98 -4.27 7.38 -9.16
CA ALA A 98 -3.08 6.63 -8.75
C ALA A 98 -3.44 5.29 -8.09
N THR A 99 -4.51 5.28 -7.27
CA THR A 99 -5.07 4.07 -6.66
C THR A 99 -5.51 3.08 -7.73
N ALA A 100 -6.39 3.52 -8.65
CA ALA A 100 -6.93 2.67 -9.70
C ALA A 100 -5.84 2.12 -10.63
N TRP A 101 -4.93 3.00 -11.08
CA TRP A 101 -3.80 2.64 -11.92
C TRP A 101 -2.85 1.67 -11.21
N GLY A 102 -2.52 1.95 -9.96
CA GLY A 102 -1.63 1.13 -9.17
C GLY A 102 -2.21 -0.27 -8.89
N VAL A 103 -3.51 -0.36 -8.57
CA VAL A 103 -4.22 -1.64 -8.43
C VAL A 103 -4.17 -2.43 -9.74
N TRP A 104 -4.52 -1.80 -10.86
CA TRP A 104 -4.49 -2.45 -12.17
C TRP A 104 -3.09 -2.97 -12.53
N ARG A 105 -2.05 -2.16 -12.28
CA ARG A 105 -0.69 -2.47 -12.67
C ARG A 105 0.01 -3.48 -11.75
N LEU A 106 -0.26 -3.42 -10.44
CA LEU A 106 0.44 -4.20 -9.41
C LEU A 106 -0.30 -5.47 -8.99
N ARG A 107 -1.58 -5.66 -9.34
CA ARG A 107 -2.32 -6.92 -9.07
C ARG A 107 -1.55 -8.18 -9.48
N GLY A 108 -0.94 -8.16 -10.66
CA GLY A 108 -0.16 -9.29 -11.15
C GLY A 108 1.14 -9.55 -10.38
N TRP A 109 1.72 -8.52 -9.76
CA TRP A 109 2.93 -8.65 -8.94
C TRP A 109 2.60 -9.21 -7.56
N ALA A 110 1.54 -8.73 -6.93
CA ALA A 110 1.11 -9.24 -5.63
C ALA A 110 0.76 -10.73 -5.67
N ALA A 111 0.05 -11.18 -6.70
CA ALA A 111 -0.25 -12.60 -6.93
C ALA A 111 1.01 -13.47 -7.15
N ARG A 112 2.14 -12.87 -7.54
CA ARG A 112 3.42 -13.57 -7.69
C ARG A 112 4.20 -13.56 -6.37
N ALA A 113 4.21 -12.44 -5.66
CA ALA A 113 4.83 -12.32 -4.34
C ALA A 113 4.20 -13.29 -3.33
N GLN A 114 2.86 -13.37 -3.30
CA GLN A 114 2.14 -14.29 -2.42
C GLN A 114 2.47 -15.76 -2.73
N ARG A 115 2.61 -16.11 -4.01
CA ARG A 115 3.07 -17.46 -4.40
C ARG A 115 4.48 -17.77 -3.90
N VAL A 116 5.40 -16.81 -4.00
CA VAL A 116 6.77 -16.99 -3.48
C VAL A 116 6.74 -17.17 -1.98
N GLU A 117 5.94 -16.39 -1.25
CA GLU A 117 5.79 -16.51 0.20
C GLU A 117 5.19 -17.86 0.61
N THR A 118 4.16 -18.35 -0.10
CA THR A 118 3.63 -19.70 0.12
C THR A 118 4.69 -20.77 -0.10
N LEU A 119 5.46 -20.69 -1.19
CA LEU A 119 6.54 -21.63 -1.47
C LEU A 119 7.65 -21.59 -0.41
N LEU A 120 7.99 -20.41 0.10
CA LEU A 120 8.97 -20.25 1.17
C LEU A 120 8.47 -20.82 2.50
N ASN A 121 7.18 -20.67 2.81
CA ASN A 121 6.57 -21.26 4.01
C ASN A 121 6.43 -22.78 3.90
N GLU A 122 6.26 -23.33 2.70
CA GLU A 122 6.20 -24.79 2.47
C GLU A 122 7.58 -25.45 2.42
N ALA A 123 8.64 -24.73 2.03
CA ALA A 123 9.96 -25.31 1.83
C ALA A 123 10.54 -26.04 3.06
N PRO A 124 10.43 -25.51 4.30
CA PRO A 124 10.92 -26.20 5.49
C PRO A 124 10.25 -27.57 5.71
N HIS A 125 8.92 -27.63 5.54
CA HIS A 125 8.17 -28.86 5.72
C HIS A 125 8.55 -29.93 4.69
N ARG A 126 8.81 -29.53 3.44
CA ARG A 126 9.27 -30.47 2.41
C ARG A 126 10.66 -31.04 2.69
N ILE A 127 11.55 -30.27 3.31
CA ILE A 127 12.87 -30.73 3.71
C ILE A 127 12.74 -31.74 4.87
N GLU A 128 11.91 -31.41 5.88
CA GLU A 128 11.67 -32.31 7.01
C GLU A 128 11.04 -33.65 6.56
N ASP A 129 10.07 -33.61 5.64
CA ASP A 129 9.46 -34.81 5.07
C ASP A 129 10.46 -35.66 4.27
N ALA A 130 11.34 -35.01 3.52
CA ALA A 130 12.38 -35.71 2.74
C ALA A 130 13.41 -36.40 3.66
N GLU A 131 13.79 -35.74 4.76
CA GLU A 131 14.69 -36.30 5.77
C GLU A 131 14.06 -37.50 6.48
N ARG A 132 12.77 -37.43 6.86
CA ARG A 132 12.06 -38.57 7.46
C ARG A 132 12.05 -39.80 6.54
N ARG A 133 11.70 -39.61 5.26
CA ARG A 133 11.72 -40.70 4.25
C ARG A 133 13.11 -41.27 3.98
N ALA A 134 14.16 -40.51 4.23
CA ALA A 134 15.54 -41.00 4.11
C ALA A 134 15.93 -41.86 5.33
N ARG A 135 15.49 -41.48 6.53
CA ARG A 135 15.71 -42.28 7.75
C ARG A 135 14.98 -43.61 7.70
N ASP A 136 13.69 -43.61 7.35
CA ASP A 136 12.88 -44.83 7.27
C ASP A 136 13.44 -45.87 6.27
N ARG A 137 14.18 -45.42 5.25
CA ARG A 137 14.84 -46.29 4.26
C ARG A 137 16.14 -46.91 4.74
N ASN A 138 16.80 -46.35 5.75
CA ASN A 138 18.04 -46.90 6.29
C ASN A 138 17.78 -47.92 7.41
N ASP A 139 16.59 -47.88 8.04
CA ASP A 139 16.22 -48.72 9.18
C ASP A 139 15.45 -50.00 8.78
N GLY A 140 15.13 -50.20 7.49
CA GLY A 140 14.41 -51.36 6.95
C GLY A 140 15.20 -52.13 5.90
#